data_AF-A0A535QY32-F1
#
_entry.id   AF-A0A535QY32-F1
#
_cell.length_a   1.000
_cell.length_b   1.000
_cell.length_c   1.000
_cell.angle_alpha   90.00
_cell.angle_beta   90.00
_cell.angle_gamma   90.00
#
_symmetry.space_group_name_H-M   'P 1'
#
loop_
_entity.id
_entity.type
_entity.pdbx_description
1 polymer ?
#
loop_
_entity_poly.entity_id
_entity_poly.type
_entity_poly.pdbx_seq_one_letter_code
_entity_poly.pdbx_strand_id
1 'polypeptide(L)'
;GLAERLGPMFLQLPPGFSPAQMTQLQAFLDLWPRGLRLAVEVRHPKFFTEPYTNELNTLLRRHNVGRVIMDSRSIRIGSLEEKQVLQAREHKPDLPVEVVATADFAFVRYIGHPRMEVNEPLLDFWAQHMARWLQQGVTIFAFCHCPFQVHSPEICQELYRRVSSLHSLPSLPSQAQQPEQARLF
;
A
#
# COMPACT_ATOMS: atom_id res chain seq x y z
N GLY A 1 -13.48 -14.91 16.84
CA GLY A 1 -13.25 -14.39 15.48
C GLY A 1 -12.49 -13.07 15.55
N LEU A 2 -12.03 -12.51 14.43
CA LEU A 2 -11.17 -11.31 14.39
C LEU A 2 -11.92 -9.98 14.62
N ALA A 3 -13.25 -9.93 14.47
CA ALA A 3 -14.15 -8.80 14.84
C ALA A 3 -13.52 -7.39 14.64
N GLU A 4 -13.38 -6.62 15.71
CA GLU A 4 -12.85 -5.24 15.69
C GLU A 4 -11.36 -5.14 15.31
N ARG A 5 -10.64 -6.26 15.27
CA ARG A 5 -9.22 -6.33 14.83
C ARG A 5 -9.07 -6.56 13.33
N LEU A 6 -10.18 -6.66 12.59
CA LEU A 6 -10.16 -6.92 11.15
C LEU A 6 -9.84 -5.64 10.38
N GLY A 7 -8.67 -5.60 9.74
CA GLY A 7 -8.33 -4.58 8.75
C GLY A 7 -9.08 -4.77 7.41
N PRO A 8 -8.83 -3.91 6.41
CA PRO A 8 -9.46 -4.03 5.09
C PRO A 8 -9.15 -5.38 4.44
N MET A 9 -10.15 -6.00 3.81
CA MET A 9 -9.94 -7.08 2.87
C MET A 9 -9.17 -6.56 1.66
N PHE A 10 -8.31 -7.40 1.08
CA PHE A 10 -7.44 -7.02 -0.01
C PHE A 10 -7.82 -7.77 -1.29
N LEU A 11 -8.27 -7.03 -2.30
CA LEU A 11 -8.56 -7.54 -3.65
C LEU A 11 -7.51 -7.04 -4.63
N GLN A 12 -6.68 -7.94 -5.12
CA GLN A 12 -5.71 -7.64 -6.17
C GLN A 12 -6.23 -8.13 -7.51
N LEU A 13 -6.43 -7.21 -8.45
CA LEU A 13 -6.84 -7.54 -9.80
C LEU A 13 -5.62 -7.92 -10.66
N PRO A 14 -5.74 -8.91 -11.56
CA PRO A 14 -4.63 -9.32 -12.41
C PRO A 14 -4.28 -8.24 -13.44
N PRO A 15 -3.07 -8.26 -14.03
CA PRO A 15 -2.65 -7.28 -15.04
C PRO A 15 -3.54 -7.22 -16.29
N GLY A 16 -4.22 -8.32 -16.63
CA GLY A 16 -5.18 -8.36 -17.75
C GLY A 16 -6.54 -7.73 -17.45
N PHE A 17 -6.83 -7.41 -16.19
CA PHE A 17 -8.04 -6.66 -15.84
C PHE A 17 -7.82 -5.18 -16.18
N SER A 18 -8.52 -4.69 -17.19
CA SER A 18 -8.37 -3.35 -17.76
C SER A 18 -9.63 -2.50 -17.49
N PRO A 19 -9.64 -1.21 -17.85
CA PRO A 19 -10.85 -0.39 -17.78
C PRO A 19 -12.05 -0.94 -18.56
N ALA A 20 -11.82 -1.79 -19.57
CA ALA A 20 -12.91 -2.48 -20.28
C ALA A 20 -13.77 -3.36 -19.35
N GLN A 21 -13.22 -3.78 -18.20
CA GLN A 21 -13.92 -4.56 -17.19
C GLN A 21 -14.45 -3.71 -16.00
N MET A 22 -14.51 -2.38 -16.13
CA MET A 22 -14.94 -1.50 -15.04
C MET A 22 -16.36 -1.82 -14.54
N THR A 23 -17.29 -2.17 -15.44
CA THR A 23 -18.67 -2.52 -15.08
C THR A 23 -18.72 -3.79 -14.22
N GLN A 24 -17.82 -4.75 -14.44
CA GLN A 24 -17.71 -5.97 -13.65
C GLN A 24 -17.17 -5.65 -12.25
N LEU A 25 -16.20 -4.74 -12.13
CA LEU A 25 -15.74 -4.26 -10.83
C LEU A 25 -16.89 -3.57 -10.09
N GLN A 26 -17.64 -2.69 -10.75
CA GLN A 26 -18.81 -2.02 -10.18
C GLN A 26 -19.85 -3.05 -9.68
N ALA A 27 -20.21 -4.05 -10.48
CA ALA A 27 -21.15 -5.08 -10.07
C ALA A 27 -20.67 -5.90 -8.86
N PHE A 28 -19.36 -6.18 -8.79
CA PHE A 28 -18.77 -6.84 -7.61
C PHE A 28 -18.86 -5.95 -6.37
N LEU A 29 -18.55 -4.65 -6.49
CA LEU A 29 -18.61 -3.70 -5.38
C LEU A 29 -20.04 -3.47 -4.88
N ASP A 30 -21.03 -3.47 -5.77
CA ASP A 30 -22.46 -3.36 -5.40
C ASP A 30 -22.93 -4.52 -4.49
N LEU A 31 -22.30 -5.70 -4.63
CA LEU A 31 -22.57 -6.89 -3.83
C LEU A 31 -21.67 -7.02 -2.60
N TRP A 32 -20.67 -6.15 -2.44
CA TRP A 32 -19.73 -6.26 -1.34
C TRP A 32 -20.39 -5.92 0.01
N PRO A 33 -20.18 -6.72 1.08
CA PRO A 33 -20.81 -6.47 2.37
C PRO A 33 -20.40 -5.12 2.96
N ARG A 34 -21.39 -4.25 3.25
CA ARG A 34 -21.17 -2.88 3.76
C ARG A 34 -20.41 -2.79 5.10
N GLY A 35 -20.37 -3.88 5.87
CA GLY A 35 -19.65 -3.95 7.14
C GLY A 35 -18.16 -4.32 7.02
N LEU A 36 -17.67 -4.65 5.82
CA LEU A 36 -16.29 -5.06 5.61
C LEU A 36 -15.57 -4.02 4.76
N ARG A 37 -14.49 -3.45 5.30
CA ARG A 37 -13.59 -2.59 4.52
C ARG A 37 -12.93 -3.40 3.41
N LEU A 38 -12.80 -2.80 2.23
CA LEU A 38 -12.16 -3.42 1.07
C LEU A 38 -11.16 -2.45 0.45
N ALA A 39 -10.00 -2.96 0.08
CA ALA A 39 -9.01 -2.25 -0.72
C ALA A 39 -8.75 -2.98 -2.04
N VAL A 40 -8.74 -2.25 -3.15
CA VAL A 40 -8.56 -2.78 -4.52
C VAL A 40 -7.22 -2.33 -5.10
N GLU A 41 -6.41 -3.28 -5.54
CA GLU A 41 -5.18 -3.04 -6.32
C GLU A 41 -5.42 -3.33 -7.79
N VAL A 42 -5.26 -2.31 -8.63
CA VAL A 42 -5.23 -2.44 -10.10
C VAL A 42 -3.79 -2.53 -10.57
N ARG A 43 -3.54 -3.36 -11.57
CA ARG A 43 -2.19 -3.56 -12.16
C ARG A 43 -2.09 -3.21 -13.64
N HIS A 44 -3.21 -2.91 -14.28
CA HIS A 44 -3.21 -2.54 -15.69
C HIS A 44 -2.87 -1.05 -15.87
N PRO A 45 -1.86 -0.70 -16.70
CA PRO A 45 -1.37 0.68 -16.83
C PRO A 45 -2.42 1.74 -17.16
N LYS A 46 -3.44 1.39 -17.96
CA LYS A 46 -4.53 2.31 -18.30
C LYS A 46 -5.28 2.89 -17.09
N PHE A 47 -5.31 2.24 -15.93
CA PHE A 47 -5.93 2.82 -14.72
C PHE A 47 -5.12 3.95 -14.06
N PHE A 48 -3.95 4.27 -14.62
CA PHE A 48 -3.03 5.33 -14.19
C PHE A 48 -2.95 6.45 -15.25
N THR A 49 -3.91 6.47 -16.16
CA THR A 49 -4.04 7.50 -17.21
C THR A 49 -5.49 7.97 -17.27
N GLU A 50 -5.70 9.26 -17.51
CA GLU A 50 -7.05 9.81 -17.69
C GLU A 50 -7.72 9.29 -18.97
N PRO A 51 -9.06 9.13 -19.00
CA PRO A 51 -10.02 9.43 -17.92
C PRO A 51 -10.13 8.33 -16.84
N TYR A 52 -9.48 7.19 -17.06
CA TYR A 52 -9.71 5.97 -16.28
C TYR A 52 -9.21 6.07 -14.83
N THR A 53 -8.18 6.88 -14.56
CA THR A 53 -7.76 7.18 -13.18
C THR A 53 -8.91 7.80 -12.39
N ASN A 54 -9.53 8.85 -12.94
CA ASN A 54 -10.64 9.52 -12.28
C ASN A 54 -11.90 8.65 -12.20
N GLU A 55 -12.21 7.90 -13.26
CA GLU A 55 -13.35 6.95 -13.26
C GLU A 55 -13.21 5.89 -12.16
N LEU A 56 -12.03 5.27 -12.05
CA LEU A 56 -11.75 4.30 -10.99
C LEU A 56 -11.87 4.95 -9.61
N ASN A 57 -11.22 6.11 -9.40
CA ASN A 57 -11.25 6.79 -8.10
C ASN A 57 -12.68 7.19 -7.71
N THR A 58 -13.50 7.60 -8.68
CA THR A 58 -14.92 7.94 -8.46
C THR A 58 -15.74 6.72 -8.08
N LEU A 59 -15.54 5.60 -8.79
CA LEU A 59 -16.20 4.33 -8.47
C LEU A 59 -15.85 3.88 -7.04
N LEU A 60 -14.57 3.87 -6.69
CA LEU A 60 -14.11 3.42 -5.38
C LEU A 60 -14.64 4.32 -4.24
N ARG A 61 -14.67 5.65 -4.44
CA ARG A 61 -15.24 6.59 -3.46
C ARG A 61 -16.72 6.37 -3.20
N ARG A 62 -17.50 6.08 -4.25
CA ARG A 62 -18.95 5.80 -4.12
C ARG A 62 -19.23 4.63 -3.18
N HIS A 63 -18.31 3.67 -3.11
CA HIS A 63 -18.42 2.46 -2.30
C HIS A 63 -17.63 2.51 -0.99
N ASN A 64 -16.95 3.63 -0.69
CA ASN A 64 -15.99 3.73 0.42
C ASN A 64 -14.93 2.60 0.38
N VAL A 65 -14.41 2.31 -0.82
CA VAL A 65 -13.40 1.28 -1.07
C VAL A 65 -12.05 1.95 -1.25
N GLY A 66 -11.02 1.45 -0.58
CA GLY A 66 -9.66 1.98 -0.68
C GLY A 66 -9.01 1.60 -2.01
N ARG A 67 -8.39 2.55 -2.71
CA ARG A 67 -7.42 2.25 -3.76
C ARG A 67 -6.12 1.85 -3.09
N VAL A 68 -5.60 0.69 -3.43
CA VAL A 68 -4.29 0.26 -2.95
C VAL A 68 -3.23 1.05 -3.69
N ILE A 69 -2.40 1.77 -2.94
CA ILE A 69 -1.31 2.58 -3.46
C ILE A 69 -0.03 1.77 -3.31
N MET A 70 0.44 1.20 -4.40
CA MET A 70 1.71 0.47 -4.42
C MET A 70 2.82 1.42 -4.86
N ASP A 71 3.84 1.55 -4.03
CA ASP A 71 5.07 2.28 -4.37
C ASP A 71 6.21 1.29 -4.53
N SER A 72 6.65 1.09 -5.77
CA SER A 72 7.79 0.24 -6.11
C SER A 72 9.01 1.02 -6.60
N ARG A 73 9.03 2.34 -6.39
CA ARG A 73 10.12 3.20 -6.89
C ARG A 73 11.48 2.82 -6.31
N SER A 74 11.52 2.40 -5.04
CA SER A 74 12.78 2.10 -4.33
C SER A 74 13.60 0.98 -5.01
N ILE A 75 12.94 -0.08 -5.48
CA ILE A 75 13.59 -1.22 -6.16
C ILE A 75 14.03 -0.90 -7.60
N ARG A 76 13.79 0.34 -8.06
CA ARG A 76 14.23 0.86 -9.36
C ARG A 76 15.38 1.86 -9.24
N ILE A 77 15.88 2.08 -8.03
CA ILE A 77 17.02 2.95 -7.72
C ILE A 77 18.26 2.06 -7.49
N GLY A 78 19.43 2.49 -7.94
CA GLY A 78 20.69 1.73 -7.85
C GLY A 78 21.39 1.56 -9.20
N SER A 79 22.45 0.76 -9.22
CA SER A 79 23.12 0.29 -10.45
C SER A 79 22.20 -0.63 -11.27
N LEU A 80 22.56 -0.88 -12.53
CA LEU A 80 21.77 -1.77 -13.40
C LEU A 80 21.70 -3.20 -12.83
N GLU A 81 22.81 -3.70 -12.31
CA GLU A 81 22.90 -5.04 -11.70
C GLU A 81 22.02 -5.15 -10.46
N GLU A 82 22.07 -4.16 -9.55
CA GLU A 82 21.20 -4.12 -8.37
C GLU A 82 19.72 -4.13 -8.79
N LYS A 83 19.32 -3.29 -9.75
CA LYS A 83 17.94 -3.24 -10.23
C LYS A 83 17.51 -4.59 -10.81
N GLN A 84 18.36 -5.25 -11.59
CA GLN A 84 18.07 -6.56 -12.17
C GLN A 84 17.86 -7.62 -11.08
N VAL A 85 18.73 -7.67 -10.07
CA VAL A 85 18.60 -8.59 -8.93
C VAL A 85 17.30 -8.33 -8.17
N LEU A 86 16.98 -7.08 -7.88
CA LEU A 86 15.78 -6.72 -7.13
C LEU A 86 14.50 -7.02 -7.93
N GLN A 87 14.47 -6.70 -9.23
CA GLN A 87 13.33 -6.97 -10.11
C GLN A 87 13.14 -8.46 -10.38
N ALA A 88 14.21 -9.25 -10.49
CA ALA A 88 14.10 -10.71 -10.63
C ALA A 88 13.48 -11.35 -9.39
N ARG A 89 13.74 -10.80 -8.19
CA ARG A 89 13.12 -11.24 -6.94
C ARG A 89 11.70 -10.69 -6.79
N GLU A 90 11.44 -9.48 -7.29
CA GLU A 90 10.17 -8.78 -7.20
C GLU A 90 9.55 -8.52 -8.56
N HIS A 91 8.62 -9.40 -8.96
CA HIS A 91 7.80 -9.24 -10.17
C HIS A 91 6.68 -8.19 -9.96
N LYS A 92 7.04 -7.00 -9.46
CA LYS A 92 6.10 -5.89 -9.23
C LYS A 92 6.05 -4.99 -10.47
N PRO A 93 4.84 -4.63 -10.94
CA PRO A 93 4.70 -3.81 -12.12
C PRO A 93 5.27 -2.40 -11.88
N ASP A 94 5.78 -1.79 -12.95
CA ASP A 94 6.22 -0.39 -12.97
C ASP A 94 5.02 0.50 -13.27
N LEU A 95 4.39 1.01 -12.22
CA LEU A 95 3.17 1.82 -12.32
C LEU A 95 3.37 3.14 -11.56
N PRO A 96 2.75 4.24 -12.02
CA PRO A 96 2.74 5.50 -11.29
C PRO A 96 2.21 5.34 -9.86
N VAL A 97 2.72 6.17 -8.94
CA VAL A 97 2.26 6.20 -7.55
C VAL A 97 1.10 7.19 -7.42
N GLU A 98 -0.12 6.67 -7.43
CA GLU A 98 -1.35 7.45 -7.27
C GLU A 98 -1.61 7.72 -5.78
N VAL A 99 -1.14 8.85 -5.27
CA VAL A 99 -1.32 9.21 -3.85
C VAL A 99 -2.72 9.75 -3.61
N VAL A 100 -3.67 8.85 -3.34
CA VAL A 100 -5.08 9.17 -3.17
C VAL A 100 -5.74 8.33 -2.08
N ALA A 101 -6.54 8.97 -1.23
CA ALA A 101 -7.49 8.27 -0.37
C ALA A 101 -8.86 8.25 -1.06
N THR A 102 -9.40 7.06 -1.30
CA THR A 102 -10.74 6.87 -1.89
C THR A 102 -11.76 6.33 -0.89
N ALA A 103 -11.38 6.22 0.38
CA ALA A 103 -12.23 5.81 1.49
C ALA A 103 -11.90 6.65 2.74
N ASP A 104 -12.59 6.38 3.84
CA ASP A 104 -12.22 6.84 5.19
C ASP A 104 -10.87 6.28 5.70
N PHE A 105 -10.19 5.49 4.86
CA PHE A 105 -8.85 4.99 5.09
C PHE A 105 -7.98 5.05 3.83
N ALA A 106 -6.66 5.03 4.02
CA ALA A 106 -5.66 4.86 2.98
C ALA A 106 -4.98 3.49 3.13
N PHE A 107 -4.69 2.83 2.00
CA PHE A 107 -4.03 1.53 1.95
C PHE A 107 -2.74 1.63 1.14
N VAL A 108 -1.60 1.69 1.83
CA VAL A 108 -0.28 1.91 1.23
C VAL A 108 0.54 0.62 1.27
N ARG A 109 1.09 0.23 0.13
CA ARG A 109 2.04 -0.87 -0.01
C ARG A 109 3.37 -0.31 -0.48
N TYR A 110 4.29 -0.13 0.45
CA TYR A 110 5.63 0.33 0.15
C TYR A 110 6.54 -0.87 -0.12
N ILE A 111 7.05 -0.98 -1.35
CA ILE A 111 8.09 -1.94 -1.68
C ILE A 111 9.42 -1.22 -1.44
N GLY A 112 10.19 -1.70 -0.48
CA GLY A 112 11.43 -1.11 0.00
C GLY A 112 12.67 -1.76 -0.60
N HIS A 113 13.75 -0.99 -0.61
CA HIS A 113 15.09 -1.39 -1.01
C HIS A 113 15.85 -1.97 0.20
N PRO A 114 16.76 -2.94 0.03
CA PRO A 114 17.54 -3.49 1.16
C PRO A 114 18.47 -2.47 1.85
N ARG A 115 18.86 -1.43 1.11
CA ARG A 115 19.67 -0.30 1.61
C ARG A 115 18.77 0.83 2.12
N MET A 116 18.86 1.15 3.41
CA MET A 116 17.98 2.13 4.05
C MET A 116 18.09 3.51 3.43
N GLU A 117 19.29 3.95 3.06
CA GLU A 117 19.55 5.26 2.46
C GLU A 117 18.78 5.50 1.14
N VAL A 118 18.42 4.43 0.43
CA VAL A 118 17.57 4.51 -0.76
C VAL A 118 16.10 4.73 -0.39
N ASN A 119 15.67 4.20 0.75
CA ASN A 119 14.30 4.34 1.24
C ASN A 119 14.04 5.70 1.85
N GLU A 120 14.99 6.28 2.59
CA GLU A 120 14.81 7.51 3.38
C GLU A 120 14.04 8.64 2.67
N PRO A 121 14.42 9.10 1.46
CA PRO A 121 13.69 10.18 0.79
C PRO A 121 12.25 9.80 0.43
N LEU A 122 11.99 8.52 0.13
CA LEU A 122 10.65 8.01 -0.14
C LEU A 122 9.84 7.84 1.15
N LEU A 123 10.48 7.47 2.25
CA LEU A 123 9.84 7.39 3.56
C LEU A 123 9.47 8.78 4.09
N ASP A 124 10.28 9.82 3.84
CA ASP A 124 9.93 11.21 4.15
C ASP A 124 8.71 11.68 3.35
N PHE A 125 8.70 11.39 2.05
CA PHE A 125 7.55 11.65 1.19
C PHE A 125 6.27 11.01 1.76
N TRP A 126 6.34 9.72 2.09
CA TRP A 126 5.19 9.01 2.65
C TRP A 126 4.79 9.55 4.03
N ALA A 127 5.75 9.85 4.91
CA ALA A 127 5.47 10.37 6.24
C ALA A 127 4.68 11.69 6.18
N GLN A 128 5.05 12.59 5.27
CA GLN A 128 4.32 13.84 5.06
C GLN A 128 2.89 13.64 4.54
N HIS A 129 2.67 12.68 3.64
CA HIS A 129 1.32 12.34 3.16
C HIS A 129 0.48 11.68 4.25
N MET A 130 1.06 10.75 5.00
CA MET A 130 0.40 10.05 6.09
C MET A 130 0.02 11.00 7.22
N ALA A 131 0.91 11.92 7.62
CA ALA A 131 0.60 12.92 8.64
C ALA A 131 -0.59 13.82 8.23
N ARG A 132 -0.66 14.24 6.97
CA ARG A 132 -1.80 15.02 6.43
C ARG A 132 -3.10 14.21 6.47
N TRP A 133 -3.07 12.94 6.08
CA TRP A 133 -4.24 12.06 6.15
C TRP A 133 -4.72 11.83 7.59
N LEU A 134 -3.80 11.61 8.54
CA LEU A 134 -4.13 11.46 9.95
C LEU A 134 -4.79 12.73 10.53
N GLN A 135 -4.28 13.92 10.18
CA GLN A 135 -4.91 15.20 10.55
C GLN A 135 -6.34 15.35 9.99
N GLN A 136 -6.64 14.70 8.87
CA GLN A 136 -7.97 14.66 8.24
C GLN A 136 -8.86 13.53 8.78
N GLY A 137 -8.39 12.76 9.76
CA GLY A 137 -9.14 11.62 10.33
C GLY A 137 -9.12 10.36 9.48
N VAL A 138 -8.27 10.29 8.45
CA VAL A 138 -8.13 9.10 7.60
C VAL A 138 -7.34 8.02 8.34
N THR A 139 -7.88 6.82 8.44
CA THR A 139 -7.16 5.66 9.01
C THR A 139 -6.10 5.17 8.03
N ILE A 140 -4.90 4.83 8.49
CA ILE A 140 -3.81 4.40 7.60
C ILE A 140 -3.49 2.93 7.81
N PHE A 141 -3.56 2.15 6.72
CA PHE A 141 -3.06 0.79 6.64
C PHE A 141 -1.82 0.77 5.74
N ALA A 142 -0.63 0.74 6.35
CA ALA A 142 0.64 0.74 5.64
C ALA A 142 1.35 -0.61 5.79
N PHE A 143 1.82 -1.16 4.67
CA PHE A 143 2.55 -2.42 4.62
C PHE A 143 3.87 -2.21 3.89
N CYS A 144 5.00 -2.43 4.57
CA CYS A 144 6.31 -2.41 3.94
C CYS A 144 6.75 -3.83 3.60
N HIS A 145 7.34 -4.01 2.41
CA HIS A 145 7.88 -5.28 1.94
C HIS A 145 9.22 -5.03 1.25
N CYS A 146 10.24 -5.82 1.56
CA CYS A 146 11.51 -5.79 0.85
C CYS A 146 11.77 -7.16 0.15
N PRO A 147 12.34 -7.19 -1.08
CA PRO A 147 12.82 -8.43 -1.71
C PRO A 147 13.72 -9.29 -0.81
N PHE A 148 14.40 -8.65 0.12
CA PHE A 148 15.13 -9.26 1.21
C PHE A 148 14.32 -9.03 2.49
N GLN A 149 13.43 -9.98 2.80
CA GLN A 149 12.35 -9.81 3.79
C GLN A 149 12.82 -9.34 5.17
N VAL A 150 14.06 -9.69 5.56
CA VAL A 150 14.72 -9.28 6.81
C VAL A 150 14.71 -7.76 7.04
N HIS A 151 14.70 -6.95 5.98
CA HIS A 151 14.69 -5.48 6.09
C HIS A 151 13.29 -4.89 6.25
N SER A 152 12.23 -5.65 5.97
CA SER A 152 10.85 -5.11 5.99
C SER A 152 10.44 -4.55 7.35
N PRO A 153 10.77 -5.20 8.50
CA PRO A 153 10.47 -4.66 9.83
C PRO A 153 11.17 -3.33 10.11
N GLU A 154 12.45 -3.21 9.75
CA GLU A 154 13.23 -1.98 9.94
C GLU A 154 12.64 -0.81 9.12
N ILE A 155 12.26 -1.07 7.87
CA ILE A 155 11.60 -0.08 7.00
C ILE A 155 10.24 0.36 7.58
N CYS A 156 9.44 -0.59 8.11
CA CYS A 156 8.19 -0.27 8.81
C CYS A 156 8.42 0.63 10.02
N GLN A 157 9.41 0.29 10.87
CA GLN A 157 9.74 1.06 12.07
C GLN A 157 10.20 2.47 11.71
N GLU A 158 11.02 2.60 10.68
CA GLU A 158 11.53 3.89 10.25
C GLU A 158 10.41 4.78 9.66
N LEU A 159 9.51 4.21 8.87
CA LEU A 159 8.31 4.91 8.41
C LEU A 159 7.46 5.37 9.61
N TYR A 160 7.21 4.49 10.57
CA TYR A 160 6.43 4.82 11.78
C TYR A 160 7.06 5.96 12.56
N ARG A 161 8.38 5.90 12.77
CA ARG A 161 9.15 6.94 13.46
C ARG A 161 9.01 8.28 12.75
N ARG A 162 9.17 8.32 11.43
CA ARG A 162 9.01 9.55 10.64
C ARG A 162 7.60 10.12 10.74
N VAL A 163 6.55 9.29 10.61
CA VAL A 163 5.17 9.75 10.82
C VAL A 163 4.98 10.26 12.24
N SER A 164 5.50 9.57 13.26
CA SER A 164 5.35 9.96 14.68
C SER A 164 6.01 11.31 15.01
N SER A 165 7.02 11.72 14.24
CA SER A 165 7.64 13.05 14.37
C SER A 165 6.78 14.19 13.80
N LEU A 166 5.81 13.87 12.93
CA LEU A 166 4.92 14.82 12.26
C LEU A 166 3.49 14.78 12.81
N HIS A 167 3.08 13.68 13.44
CA HIS A 167 1.76 13.48 14.01
C HIS A 167 1.83 12.53 15.20
N SER A 168 1.07 12.81 16.26
CA SER A 168 1.06 11.96 17.45
C SER A 168 0.50 10.58 17.14
N LEU A 169 1.31 9.54 17.34
CA LEU A 169 0.93 8.14 17.19
C LEU A 169 1.06 7.40 18.52
N PRO A 170 0.34 6.28 18.70
CA PRO A 170 0.56 5.39 19.84
C PRO A 170 2.02 4.93 19.94
N SER A 171 2.46 4.46 21.10
CA SER A 171 3.77 3.79 21.17
C SER A 171 3.68 2.40 20.54
N LEU A 172 4.70 2.00 19.77
CA LEU A 172 4.82 0.63 19.32
C LEU A 172 5.10 -0.29 20.51
N PRO A 173 4.54 -1.51 20.55
CA PRO A 173 4.91 -2.51 21.55
C PRO A 173 6.40 -2.85 21.43
N SER A 174 7.06 -3.07 22.55
CA SER A 174 8.50 -3.39 22.59
C SER A 174 8.80 -4.67 21.79
N GLN A 175 9.90 -4.69 21.04
CA GLN A 175 10.33 -5.85 20.24
C GLN A 175 10.44 -7.17 21.03
N ALA A 176 10.67 -7.10 22.34
CA ALA A 176 10.70 -8.28 23.23
C ALA A 176 9.39 -9.08 23.29
N GLN A 177 8.30 -8.55 22.69
CA GLN A 177 6.99 -9.20 22.64
C GLN A 177 6.58 -9.65 21.23
N GLN A 178 7.47 -9.59 20.23
CA GLN A 178 7.16 -10.16 18.92
C GLN A 178 7.17 -11.69 19.05
N PRO A 179 6.02 -12.38 18.87
CA PRO A 179 6.06 -13.83 18.78
C PRO A 179 6.98 -14.21 17.63
N GLU A 180 7.85 -15.20 17.85
CA GLU A 180 8.54 -15.83 16.72
C GLU A 180 7.48 -16.16 15.67
N GLN A 181 7.73 -15.75 14.43
CA GLN A 181 6.88 -16.13 13.31
C GLN A 181 6.87 -17.65 13.28
N ALA A 182 5.76 -18.24 13.76
CA ALA A 182 5.59 -19.67 13.77
C ALA A 182 5.83 -20.17 12.34
N ARG A 183 6.80 -21.07 12.18
CA ARG A 183 6.99 -21.76 10.91
C ARG A 183 5.65 -22.42 10.58
N LEU A 184 5.05 -22.03 9.46
CA LEU A 184 3.96 -22.78 8.86
C LEU A 184 4.58 -24.05 8.27
N PHE A 185 4.71 -25.06 9.14
CA PHE A 185 5.29 -26.40 8.94
C PHE A 185 6.81 -26.42 8.69
#